data_AF-A0A3M7NP75-F1
#
_entry.id   AF-A0A3M7NP75-F1
#
_cell.length_a   1.000
_cell.length_b   1.000
_cell.length_c   1.000
_cell.angle_alpha   90.00
_cell.angle_beta   90.00
_cell.angle_gamma   90.00
#
_symmetry.space_group_name_H-M   'P 1'
#
loop_
_entity.id
_entity.type
_entity.pdbx_description
1 polymer ?
#
loop_
_entity_poly.entity_id
_entity_poly.type
_entity_poly.pdbx_seq_one_letter_code
_entity_poly.pdbx_strand_id
1 'polypeptide(L)'
;MDWNSQLLSSLWVHDRWITGAEQRHASTHYGAYAHTTTGGIHIISITAEFWYAGYSFNFWNMCNPDTSGILAWLAQELSACEFCGQTAWIIGHFLSGYDGSNAIDNPSALFYSIVVRFSPSTVAGIFFGYTHQDQLQIFYDYLPNSTHRYNGRTYRKKTLIDYSKPLVIAYTSVPITPPTGLNAGYSIYQVDS
;
A
#
# COMPACT_ATOMS: atom_id res chain seq x y z
N MET A 1 21.07 -1.76 -1.06
CA MET A 1 21.10 -0.61 -0.13
C MET A 1 21.38 0.63 -0.96
N ASP A 2 20.44 1.56 -1.00
CA ASP A 2 20.63 2.87 -1.63
C ASP A 2 20.88 3.94 -0.55
N TRP A 3 21.61 5.00 -0.91
CA TRP A 3 22.02 6.05 0.02
C TRP A 3 20.83 6.84 0.60
N ASN A 4 19.73 6.95 -0.15
CA ASN A 4 18.58 7.75 0.21
C ASN A 4 17.76 7.06 1.30
N SER A 5 17.49 5.77 1.15
CA SER A 5 16.82 4.94 2.17
C SER A 5 17.61 4.91 3.49
N GLN A 6 18.95 4.86 3.42
CA GLN A 6 19.81 4.94 4.60
C GLN A 6 19.71 6.31 5.29
N LEU A 7 19.80 7.40 4.52
CA LEU A 7 19.70 8.76 5.06
C LEU A 7 18.33 8.99 5.69
N LEU A 8 17.24 8.75 4.96
CA LEU A 8 15.87 8.98 5.41
C LEU A 8 15.56 8.17 6.68
N SER A 9 15.87 6.87 6.68
CA SER A 9 15.64 6.04 7.86
C SER A 9 16.46 6.51 9.07
N SER A 10 17.69 7.00 8.87
CA SER A 10 18.49 7.57 9.97
C SER A 10 17.86 8.83 10.58
N LEU A 11 17.24 9.67 9.75
CA LEU A 11 16.53 10.88 10.20
C LEU A 11 15.26 10.50 10.97
N TRP A 12 14.49 9.53 10.48
CA TRP A 12 13.28 9.07 11.16
C TRP A 12 13.56 8.45 12.54
N VAL A 13 14.70 7.77 12.71
CA VAL A 13 15.15 7.31 14.04
C VAL A 13 15.60 8.46 14.92
N HIS A 14 16.37 9.40 14.36
CA HIS A 14 16.83 10.59 15.10
C HIS A 14 15.65 11.36 15.71
N ASP A 15 14.58 11.53 14.92
CA ASP A 15 13.35 12.22 15.33
C ASP A 15 12.37 11.33 16.10
N ARG A 16 12.75 10.08 16.36
CA ARG A 16 11.99 9.08 17.13
C ARG A 16 10.62 8.74 16.53
N TRP A 17 10.48 8.83 15.21
CA TRP A 17 9.29 8.39 14.50
C TRP A 17 9.27 6.87 14.30
N ILE A 18 10.45 6.26 14.20
CA ILE A 18 10.64 4.81 14.11
C ILE A 18 11.74 4.35 15.06
N THR A 19 11.78 3.04 15.34
CA THR A 19 12.81 2.42 16.16
C THR A 19 14.06 2.06 15.37
N GLY A 20 15.18 1.82 16.07
CA GLY A 20 16.41 1.35 15.43
C GLY A 20 16.27 -0.04 14.77
N ALA A 21 15.31 -0.87 15.20
CA ALA A 21 15.02 -2.13 14.53
C ALA A 21 14.32 -1.90 13.17
N GLU A 22 13.34 -1.01 13.15
CA GLU A 22 12.58 -0.60 11.97
C GLU A 22 13.48 0.09 10.93
N GLN A 23 14.44 0.91 11.38
CA GLN A 23 15.45 1.54 10.52
C GLN A 23 16.26 0.53 9.70
N ARG A 24 16.67 -0.58 10.32
CA ARG A 24 17.45 -1.61 9.62
C ARG A 24 16.65 -2.22 8.47
N HIS A 25 15.33 -2.37 8.67
CA HIS A 25 14.43 -2.80 7.61
C HIS A 25 14.30 -1.71 6.54
N ALA A 26 13.97 -0.48 6.92
CA ALA A 26 13.79 0.65 5.99
C ALA A 26 15.02 0.92 5.10
N SER A 27 16.22 0.89 5.67
CA SER A 27 17.47 1.11 4.94
C SER A 27 17.80 0.03 3.90
N THR A 28 17.15 -1.14 3.99
CA THR A 28 17.36 -2.28 3.08
C THR A 28 16.16 -2.57 2.18
N HIS A 29 14.98 -2.04 2.51
CA HIS A 29 13.71 -2.31 1.82
C HIS A 29 13.09 -1.02 1.28
N TYR A 30 13.90 -0.19 0.62
CA TYR A 30 13.45 0.99 -0.13
C TYR A 30 12.67 2.02 0.71
N GLY A 31 13.00 2.15 2.00
CA GLY A 31 12.33 3.06 2.91
C GLY A 31 11.03 2.52 3.52
N ALA A 32 10.65 1.28 3.24
CA ALA A 32 9.49 0.65 3.87
C ALA A 32 9.72 0.33 5.34
N TYR A 33 8.70 0.48 6.17
CA TYR A 33 8.76 0.16 7.60
C TYR A 33 7.37 -0.14 8.14
N ALA A 34 7.33 -0.86 9.26
CA ALA A 34 6.12 -1.03 10.06
C ALA A 34 6.36 -0.49 11.46
N HIS A 35 5.40 0.22 12.03
CA HIS A 35 5.53 0.82 13.36
C HIS A 35 4.18 0.79 14.09
N THR A 36 4.20 0.44 15.38
CA THR A 36 3.00 0.56 16.22
C THR A 36 3.08 1.85 17.01
N THR A 37 2.15 2.76 16.72
CA THR A 37 2.05 4.05 17.43
C THR A 37 1.74 3.86 18.92
N THR A 38 1.97 4.89 19.72
CA THR A 38 1.60 4.89 21.15
C THR A 38 0.09 4.71 21.38
N GLY A 39 -0.73 5.03 20.38
CA GLY A 39 -2.18 4.81 20.38
C GLY A 39 -2.59 3.41 19.91
N GLY A 40 -1.66 2.48 19.69
CA GLY A 40 -1.96 1.08 19.33
C GLY A 40 -2.19 0.80 17.85
N ILE A 41 -2.25 1.84 17.00
CA ILE A 41 -2.41 1.70 15.55
C ILE A 41 -1.11 1.15 14.95
N HIS A 42 -1.19 0.04 14.23
CA HIS A 42 -0.09 -0.50 13.45
C HIS A 42 -0.06 0.14 12.07
N ILE A 43 1.02 0.83 11.72
CA ILE A 43 1.19 1.51 10.43
C ILE A 43 2.21 0.73 9.62
N ILE A 44 1.85 0.33 8.40
CA ILE A 44 2.73 -0.31 7.43
C ILE A 44 2.94 0.68 6.27
N SER A 45 4.14 1.24 6.19
CA SER A 45 4.57 2.12 5.12
C SER A 45 5.24 1.31 4.02
N ILE A 46 4.69 1.38 2.80
CA ILE A 46 5.20 0.65 1.63
C ILE A 46 5.72 1.59 0.54
N THR A 47 6.71 1.11 -0.18
CA THR A 47 7.25 1.74 -1.39
C THR A 47 6.35 1.42 -2.58
N ALA A 48 5.38 2.29 -2.85
CA ALA A 48 4.39 2.16 -3.93
C ALA A 48 4.98 2.42 -5.33
N GLU A 49 6.22 2.90 -5.41
CA GLU A 49 6.96 3.20 -6.62
C GLU A 49 7.05 1.99 -7.56
N PHE A 50 7.06 0.77 -7.03
CA PHE A 50 7.24 -0.47 -7.81
C PHE A 50 6.04 -0.86 -8.68
N TRP A 51 4.90 -0.17 -8.54
CA TRP A 51 3.80 -0.31 -9.47
C TRP A 51 3.54 0.95 -10.29
N TYR A 52 4.32 2.01 -10.15
CA TYR A 52 4.08 3.23 -10.90
C TYR A 52 4.47 3.10 -12.39
N ALA A 53 3.52 3.34 -13.30
CA ALA A 53 3.70 3.21 -14.73
C ALA A 53 4.65 4.26 -15.33
N GLY A 54 4.87 5.40 -14.65
CA GLY A 54 5.82 6.42 -15.10
C GLY A 54 7.29 6.02 -14.93
N TYR A 55 7.59 4.94 -14.20
CA TYR A 55 8.96 4.43 -14.03
C TYR A 55 9.22 3.27 -14.98
N SER A 56 10.02 3.53 -16.03
CA SER A 56 10.31 2.53 -17.08
C SER A 56 10.94 1.23 -16.56
N PHE A 57 11.64 1.28 -15.41
CA PHE A 57 12.22 0.09 -14.79
C PHE A 57 11.19 -0.90 -14.24
N ASN A 58 9.96 -0.45 -13.95
CA ASN A 58 8.89 -1.34 -13.49
C ASN A 58 8.41 -2.30 -14.59
N PHE A 59 8.74 -2.03 -15.87
CA PHE A 59 8.43 -2.93 -16.98
C PHE A 59 9.47 -4.05 -17.16
N TRP A 60 10.49 -4.11 -16.30
CA TRP A 60 11.43 -5.22 -16.25
C TRP A 60 10.84 -6.42 -15.51
N ASN A 61 10.96 -7.62 -16.09
CA ASN A 61 10.50 -8.87 -15.47
C ASN A 61 9.03 -8.88 -15.02
N MET A 62 8.12 -8.38 -15.88
CA MET A 62 6.67 -8.29 -15.63
C MET A 62 5.97 -9.62 -15.27
N CYS A 63 6.64 -10.76 -15.47
CA CYS A 63 6.16 -12.07 -15.04
C CYS A 63 6.15 -12.23 -13.51
N ASN A 64 6.99 -11.48 -12.79
CA ASN A 64 6.97 -11.41 -11.33
C ASN A 64 6.21 -10.14 -10.89
N PRO A 65 5.04 -10.25 -10.23
CA PRO A 65 4.28 -9.10 -9.75
C PRO A 65 4.94 -8.38 -8.55
N ASP A 66 5.99 -8.95 -7.96
CA ASP A 66 6.68 -8.35 -6.80
C ASP A 66 8.20 -8.55 -6.92
N THR A 67 8.83 -7.75 -7.78
CA THR A 67 10.28 -7.80 -8.01
C THR A 67 11.09 -7.29 -6.82
N SER A 68 10.52 -6.40 -6.00
CA SER A 68 11.17 -5.83 -4.82
C SER A 68 10.99 -6.68 -3.56
N GLY A 69 9.98 -7.55 -3.52
CA GLY A 69 9.60 -8.33 -2.34
C GLY A 69 8.72 -7.55 -1.36
N ILE A 70 8.32 -6.33 -1.69
CA ILE A 70 7.59 -5.44 -0.78
C ILE A 70 6.16 -5.91 -0.53
N LEU A 71 5.52 -6.52 -1.54
CA LEU A 71 4.15 -7.04 -1.42
C LEU A 71 4.13 -8.35 -0.64
N ALA A 72 5.15 -9.20 -0.82
CA ALA A 72 5.35 -10.39 -0.01
C ALA A 72 5.59 -10.02 1.47
N TRP A 73 6.42 -9.00 1.72
CA TRP A 73 6.64 -8.48 3.07
C TRP A 73 5.36 -7.89 3.68
N LEU A 74 4.61 -7.06 2.94
CA LEU A 74 3.31 -6.53 3.37
C LEU A 74 2.36 -7.66 3.80
N ALA A 75 2.26 -8.73 3.00
CA ALA A 75 1.42 -9.88 3.35
C ALA A 75 1.89 -10.59 4.63
N GLN A 76 3.19 -10.62 4.90
CA GLN A 76 3.74 -11.19 6.15
C GLN A 76 3.40 -10.32 7.35
N GLU A 77 3.57 -9.00 7.27
CA GLU A 77 3.20 -8.05 8.34
C GLU A 77 1.70 -8.13 8.65
N LEU A 78 0.85 -8.15 7.61
CA LEU A 78 -0.59 -8.30 7.79
C LEU A 78 -0.97 -9.67 8.38
N SER A 79 -0.26 -10.73 8.01
CA SER A 79 -0.47 -12.04 8.63
C SER A 79 -0.06 -12.04 10.10
N ALA A 80 0.98 -11.30 10.48
CA ALA A 80 1.39 -11.16 11.89
C ALA A 80 0.35 -10.34 12.68
N CYS A 81 -0.18 -9.27 12.08
CA CYS A 81 -1.29 -8.50 12.65
C CYS A 81 -2.53 -9.36 12.87
N GLU A 82 -2.94 -10.14 11.85
CA GLU A 82 -4.08 -11.07 11.95
C GLU A 82 -3.87 -12.10 13.07
N PHE A 83 -2.68 -12.69 13.18
CA PHE A 83 -2.36 -13.65 14.24
C PHE A 83 -2.45 -13.04 15.65
N CYS A 84 -2.05 -11.77 15.80
CA CYS A 84 -2.10 -11.04 17.06
C CYS A 84 -3.46 -10.36 17.31
N GLY A 85 -4.42 -10.44 16.39
CA GLY A 85 -5.68 -9.71 16.47
C GLY A 85 -5.54 -8.18 16.39
N GLN A 86 -4.45 -7.70 15.78
CA GLN A 86 -4.17 -6.28 15.61
C GLN A 86 -4.66 -5.79 14.23
N THR A 87 -5.18 -4.56 14.19
CA THR A 87 -5.51 -3.89 12.93
C THR A 87 -4.34 -3.05 12.43
N ALA A 88 -4.23 -2.91 11.12
CA ALA A 88 -3.16 -2.20 10.45
C ALA A 88 -3.71 -1.17 9.44
N TRP A 89 -2.97 -0.07 9.32
CA TRP A 89 -3.11 0.90 8.25
C TRP A 89 -1.98 0.73 7.25
N ILE A 90 -2.31 0.87 5.97
CA ILE A 90 -1.31 0.87 4.90
C ILE A 90 -1.15 2.31 4.42
N ILE A 91 0.09 2.78 4.37
CA ILE A 91 0.40 4.09 3.78
C ILE A 91 1.35 3.91 2.58
N GLY A 92 1.10 4.65 1.51
CA GLY A 92 1.95 4.67 0.32
C GLY A 92 1.82 5.98 -0.43
N HIS A 93 2.73 6.27 -1.37
CA HIS A 93 2.64 7.51 -2.14
C HIS A 93 1.71 7.37 -3.36
N PHE A 94 2.02 6.42 -4.25
CA PHE A 94 1.25 6.14 -5.46
C PHE A 94 0.05 5.25 -5.16
N LEU A 95 -1.10 5.59 -5.73
CA LEU A 95 -2.30 4.78 -5.61
C LEU A 95 -2.15 3.49 -6.42
N SER A 96 -2.75 2.41 -5.96
CA SER A 96 -2.80 1.13 -6.69
C SER A 96 -3.87 1.10 -7.79
N GLY A 97 -4.61 2.19 -8.01
CA GLY A 97 -5.74 2.28 -8.94
C GLY A 97 -6.31 3.70 -8.99
N TYR A 98 -7.54 3.84 -9.51
CA TYR A 98 -8.34 5.06 -9.75
C TYR A 98 -8.61 5.31 -11.24
N ASP A 99 -7.59 5.78 -11.97
CA ASP A 99 -7.72 6.21 -13.37
C ASP A 99 -7.27 5.16 -14.38
N GLY A 100 -6.72 4.04 -13.91
CA GLY A 100 -6.22 2.94 -14.75
C GLY A 100 -4.92 3.27 -15.50
N SER A 101 -4.31 4.44 -15.26
CA SER A 101 -3.08 4.86 -15.95
C SER A 101 -1.86 4.94 -15.04
N ASN A 102 -2.03 5.17 -13.72
CA ASN A 102 -0.89 5.34 -12.83
C ASN A 102 -0.20 4.03 -12.43
N ALA A 103 -0.95 2.94 -12.31
CA ALA A 103 -0.43 1.68 -11.78
C ALA A 103 -0.31 0.61 -12.87
N ILE A 104 0.80 -0.11 -12.90
CA ILE A 104 0.97 -1.30 -13.76
C ILE A 104 0.16 -2.47 -13.22
N ASP A 105 -0.32 -3.30 -14.14
CA ASP A 105 -1.38 -4.27 -13.91
C ASP A 105 -1.07 -5.37 -12.89
N ASN A 106 0.13 -5.96 -12.95
CA ASN A 106 0.45 -7.17 -12.17
C ASN A 106 0.69 -6.87 -10.68
N PRO A 107 1.58 -5.93 -10.30
CA PRO A 107 1.77 -5.56 -8.90
C PRO A 107 0.52 -4.97 -8.25
N SER A 108 -0.23 -4.11 -8.95
CA SER A 108 -1.46 -3.51 -8.40
C SER A 108 -2.55 -4.54 -8.17
N ALA A 109 -2.69 -5.54 -9.04
CA ALA A 109 -3.61 -6.66 -8.83
C ALA A 109 -3.19 -7.56 -7.65
N LEU A 110 -1.89 -7.75 -7.43
CA LEU A 110 -1.38 -8.47 -6.26
C LEU A 110 -1.67 -7.69 -4.97
N PHE A 111 -1.40 -6.38 -4.95
CA PHE A 111 -1.76 -5.51 -3.83
C PHE A 111 -3.26 -5.59 -3.52
N TYR A 112 -4.13 -5.47 -4.54
CA TYR A 112 -5.58 -5.60 -4.35
C TYR A 112 -5.96 -6.96 -3.75
N SER A 113 -5.33 -8.05 -4.21
CA SER A 113 -5.58 -9.38 -3.66
C SER A 113 -5.16 -9.52 -2.20
N ILE A 114 -4.04 -8.90 -1.81
CA ILE A 114 -3.58 -8.83 -0.41
C ILE A 114 -4.59 -8.06 0.43
N VAL A 115 -4.99 -6.86 -0.03
CA VAL A 115 -6.00 -6.05 0.67
C VAL A 115 -7.29 -6.83 0.86
N VAL A 116 -7.82 -7.48 -0.19
CA VAL A 116 -9.04 -8.31 -0.08
C VAL A 116 -8.89 -9.44 0.94
N ARG A 117 -7.74 -10.13 0.98
CA ARG A 117 -7.51 -11.25 1.92
C ARG A 117 -7.53 -10.79 3.39
N PHE A 118 -7.02 -9.61 3.68
CA PHE A 118 -6.84 -9.12 5.05
C PHE A 118 -7.90 -8.09 5.47
N SER A 119 -8.82 -7.71 4.59
CA SER A 119 -9.93 -6.79 4.89
C SER A 119 -11.23 -7.54 5.18
N PRO A 120 -12.13 -6.98 6.01
CA PRO A 120 -11.97 -5.74 6.79
C PRO A 120 -11.29 -5.96 8.14
N SER A 121 -11.03 -7.22 8.54
CA SER A 121 -10.66 -7.55 9.91
C SER A 121 -9.28 -7.06 10.33
N THR A 122 -8.32 -7.03 9.41
CA THR A 122 -6.93 -6.68 9.69
C THR A 122 -6.56 -5.35 9.06
N VAL A 123 -6.89 -5.11 7.79
CA VAL A 123 -6.66 -3.81 7.15
C VAL A 123 -7.82 -2.87 7.47
N ALA A 124 -7.56 -1.86 8.30
CA ALA A 124 -8.57 -0.90 8.76
C ALA A 124 -8.60 0.41 7.93
N GLY A 125 -7.55 0.70 7.16
CA GLY A 125 -7.49 1.89 6.34
C GLY A 125 -6.27 1.92 5.43
N ILE A 126 -6.41 2.60 4.29
CA ILE A 126 -5.33 2.78 3.33
C ILE A 126 -5.23 4.27 3.00
N PHE A 127 -4.01 4.81 2.94
CA PHE A 127 -3.78 6.24 2.71
C PHE A 127 -2.73 6.44 1.62
N PHE A 128 -3.11 7.20 0.59
CA PHE A 128 -2.29 7.55 -0.56
C PHE A 128 -2.17 9.07 -0.75
N GLY A 129 -1.30 9.47 -1.69
CA GLY A 129 -1.16 10.85 -2.16
C GLY A 129 -1.08 10.92 -3.68
N TYR A 130 -0.09 11.63 -4.20
CA TYR A 130 0.29 11.68 -5.62
C TYR A 130 -0.70 12.36 -6.60
N THR A 131 -2.00 12.05 -6.60
CA THR A 131 -2.95 12.63 -7.60
C THR A 131 -3.23 14.11 -7.40
N HIS A 132 -2.83 14.64 -6.24
CA HIS A 132 -3.07 16.01 -5.80
C HIS A 132 -4.57 16.38 -5.71
N GLN A 133 -5.44 15.38 -5.54
CA GLN A 133 -6.89 15.53 -5.52
C GLN A 133 -7.45 14.78 -4.31
N ASP A 134 -8.54 15.31 -3.75
CA ASP A 134 -9.31 14.62 -2.72
C ASP A 134 -10.12 13.49 -3.37
N GLN A 135 -9.74 12.25 -3.10
CA GLN A 135 -10.32 11.08 -3.75
C GLN A 135 -10.48 9.93 -2.75
N LEU A 136 -11.51 9.11 -2.99
CA LEU A 136 -11.75 7.87 -2.28
C LEU A 136 -11.79 6.69 -3.26
N GLN A 137 -11.17 5.59 -2.87
CA GLN A 137 -11.27 4.30 -3.55
C GLN A 137 -11.90 3.29 -2.61
N ILE A 138 -12.82 2.48 -3.12
CA ILE A 138 -13.44 1.41 -2.35
C ILE A 138 -12.95 0.08 -2.90
N PHE A 139 -12.36 -0.72 -2.02
CA PHE A 139 -11.98 -2.09 -2.31
C PHE A 139 -13.18 -2.99 -2.05
N TYR A 140 -13.46 -3.89 -2.98
CA TYR A 140 -14.58 -4.82 -2.92
C TYR A 140 -14.03 -6.25 -2.98
N ASP A 141 -14.80 -7.20 -2.45
CA ASP A 141 -14.46 -8.61 -2.63
C ASP A 141 -14.59 -9.02 -4.10
N TYR A 142 -13.96 -10.13 -4.45
CA TYR A 142 -14.11 -10.74 -5.76
C TYR A 142 -15.31 -11.69 -5.80
N LEU A 143 -15.89 -11.87 -6.99
CA LEU A 143 -16.86 -12.92 -7.21
C LEU A 143 -16.23 -14.31 -7.00
N PRO A 144 -16.99 -15.33 -6.55
CA PRO A 144 -16.45 -16.68 -6.30
C PRO A 144 -15.78 -17.32 -7.52
N ASN A 145 -16.23 -16.99 -8.74
CA ASN A 145 -15.68 -17.48 -10.00
C ASN A 145 -14.50 -16.64 -10.54
N SER A 146 -13.95 -15.73 -9.74
CA SER A 146 -12.81 -14.87 -10.14
C SER A 146 -11.48 -15.61 -10.19
N THR A 147 -11.35 -16.76 -9.54
CA THR A 147 -10.10 -17.52 -9.48
C THR A 147 -10.05 -18.56 -10.58
N HIS A 148 -8.98 -18.53 -11.38
CA HIS A 148 -8.77 -19.44 -12.50
C HIS A 148 -7.39 -20.11 -12.40
N ARG A 149 -7.32 -21.37 -12.82
CA ARG A 149 -6.06 -22.10 -12.91
C ARG A 149 -5.69 -22.31 -14.38
N TYR A 150 -4.50 -21.87 -14.78
CA TYR A 150 -3.99 -22.01 -16.15
C TYR A 150 -2.50 -22.36 -16.11
N ASN A 151 -2.09 -23.40 -16.85
CA ASN A 151 -0.71 -23.91 -16.88
C ASN A 151 -0.07 -24.09 -15.49
N GLY A 152 -0.83 -24.66 -14.55
CA GLY A 152 -0.36 -24.91 -13.17
C GLY A 152 -0.29 -23.67 -12.28
N ARG A 153 -0.55 -22.47 -12.80
CA ARG A 153 -0.56 -21.21 -12.06
C ARG A 153 -2.00 -20.78 -11.75
N THR A 154 -2.19 -20.16 -10.60
CA THR A 154 -3.46 -19.58 -10.18
C THR A 154 -3.44 -18.10 -10.48
N TYR A 155 -4.47 -17.62 -11.16
CA TYR A 155 -4.66 -16.21 -11.50
C TYR A 155 -6.04 -15.77 -11.05
N ARG A 156 -6.16 -14.50 -10.70
CA ARG A 156 -7.43 -13.88 -10.34
C ARG A 156 -7.86 -12.88 -11.40
N LYS A 157 -9.07 -13.04 -11.92
CA LYS A 157 -9.65 -12.13 -12.89
C LYS A 157 -10.14 -10.87 -12.19
N LYS A 158 -9.32 -9.82 -12.28
CA LYS A 158 -9.54 -8.52 -11.62
C LYS A 158 -10.82 -7.77 -11.98
N THR A 159 -11.51 -8.18 -13.05
CA THR A 159 -12.79 -7.58 -13.47
C THR A 159 -14.01 -8.26 -12.85
N LEU A 160 -13.84 -9.41 -12.17
CA LEU A 160 -14.94 -10.14 -11.53
C LEU A 160 -15.05 -9.72 -10.06
N ILE A 161 -15.56 -8.51 -9.86
CA ILE A 161 -15.72 -7.85 -8.56
C ILE A 161 -17.17 -8.00 -8.07
N ASP A 162 -17.34 -8.29 -6.78
CA ASP A 162 -18.64 -8.30 -6.09
C ASP A 162 -18.89 -6.92 -5.47
N TYR A 163 -19.51 -6.02 -6.27
CA TYR A 163 -19.82 -4.66 -5.82
C TYR A 163 -20.84 -4.59 -4.67
N SER A 164 -21.45 -5.72 -4.27
CA SER A 164 -22.31 -5.77 -3.08
C SER A 164 -21.52 -5.94 -1.78
N LYS A 165 -20.20 -6.19 -1.86
CA LYS A 165 -19.33 -6.47 -0.71
C LYS A 165 -18.14 -5.49 -0.64
N PRO A 166 -18.38 -4.23 -0.22
CA PRO A 166 -17.29 -3.32 0.10
C PRO A 166 -16.50 -3.84 1.31
N LEU A 167 -15.18 -3.70 1.28
CA LEU A 167 -14.27 -4.22 2.31
C LEU A 167 -13.56 -3.09 3.06
N VAL A 168 -12.86 -2.21 2.34
CA VAL A 168 -12.09 -1.11 2.95
C VAL A 168 -11.99 0.08 2.00
N ILE A 169 -11.79 1.27 2.57
CA ILE A 169 -11.62 2.52 1.83
C ILE A 169 -10.13 2.89 1.81
N ALA A 170 -9.65 3.32 0.64
CA ALA A 170 -8.40 4.05 0.52
C ALA A 170 -8.67 5.54 0.29
N TYR A 171 -8.04 6.38 1.09
CA TYR A 171 -8.14 7.84 1.04
C TYR A 171 -6.94 8.41 0.31
N THR A 172 -7.16 9.39 -0.55
CA THR A 172 -6.10 10.14 -1.21
C THR A 172 -6.22 11.61 -0.86
N SER A 173 -5.18 12.16 -0.25
CA SER A 173 -5.18 13.55 0.25
C SER A 173 -4.73 14.55 -0.81
N VAL A 174 -5.25 15.78 -0.68
CA VAL A 174 -4.73 16.97 -1.37
C VAL A 174 -3.32 17.34 -0.88
N PRO A 175 -2.52 18.04 -1.70
CA PRO A 175 -1.16 18.42 -1.33
C PRO A 175 -1.14 19.79 -0.63
N ILE A 176 -0.12 20.00 0.19
CA ILE A 176 0.19 21.33 0.76
C ILE A 176 0.66 22.29 -0.36
N THR A 177 1.37 21.78 -1.36
CA THR A 177 1.93 22.57 -2.48
C THR A 177 1.43 22.02 -3.83
N PRO A 178 0.25 22.44 -4.30
CA PRO A 178 -0.27 21.98 -5.58
C PRO A 178 0.56 22.55 -6.75
N PRO A 179 0.85 21.74 -7.80
CA PRO A 179 1.65 22.16 -8.95
C PRO A 179 0.89 23.02 -9.96
N THR A 180 -0.44 23.10 -9.84
CA THR A 180 -1.33 23.85 -10.72
C THR A 180 -2.36 24.59 -9.87
N GLY A 181 -3.31 25.32 -10.47
CA GLY A 181 -4.28 26.23 -9.81
C GLY A 181 -5.30 25.60 -8.85
N LEU A 182 -4.91 24.56 -8.10
CA LEU A 182 -5.64 24.00 -6.97
C LEU A 182 -5.28 24.78 -5.69
N ASN A 183 -6.17 24.70 -4.69
CA ASN A 183 -5.88 25.22 -3.37
C ASN A 183 -4.94 24.27 -2.60
N ALA A 184 -4.06 24.84 -1.79
CA ALA A 184 -3.31 24.09 -0.79
C ALA A 184 -4.26 23.47 0.23
N GLY A 185 -3.95 22.26 0.70
CA GLY A 185 -4.76 21.59 1.73
C GLY A 185 -4.02 20.47 2.46
N TYR A 186 -4.69 19.94 3.48
CA TYR A 186 -4.27 18.79 4.26
C TYR A 186 -5.53 18.08 4.81
N SER A 187 -5.41 16.79 5.12
CA SER A 187 -6.51 16.00 5.69
C SER A 187 -6.23 15.65 7.15
N ILE A 188 -7.29 15.67 7.97
CA ILE A 188 -7.28 15.14 9.34
C ILE A 188 -8.25 13.97 9.38
N TYR A 189 -7.79 12.82 9.86
CA TYR A 189 -8.62 11.63 10.05
C TYR A 189 -8.91 11.45 11.53
N GLN A 190 -10.19 11.45 11.89
CA GLN A 190 -10.64 11.02 13.20
C GLN A 190 -10.81 9.50 13.19
N VAL A 191 -10.25 8.84 14.19
CA VAL A 191 -10.23 7.38 14.27
C VAL A 191 -10.62 6.93 15.67
N ASP A 192 -11.17 5.72 15.75
CA ASP A 192 -11.59 5.14 17.01
C ASP A 192 -10.35 4.89 17.91
N SER A 193 -10.52 5.14 19.20
CA SER A 193 -9.49 5.00 20.24
C SER A 193 -9.32 3.56 20.71
#